data_AF-C9SCA8-F1
#
_entry.id   AF-C9SCA8-F1
#
_cell.length_a   1.000
_cell.length_b   1.000
_cell.length_c   1.000
_cell.angle_alpha   90.00
_cell.angle_beta   90.00
_cell.angle_gamma   90.00
#
_symmetry.space_group_name_H-M   'P 1'
#
loop_
_entity.id
_entity.type
_entity.pdbx_description
1 polymer ?
#
loop_
_entity_poly.entity_id
_entity_poly.type
_entity_poly.pdbx_seq_one_letter_code
_entity_poly.pdbx_strand_id
1 'polypeptide(L)'
;MPPKRKAIGAVTGGGKVGKGSRVSTPAGAATPRSIGSDNESSAAEALSEGEEDVNIEKNVGHFSVEGYERPSKSATSHIFGKRDYSYLSLKPDFQNRPLWIDASKARIFLESFSPLAQQCQDFLITIAEPISRPSFVHEYALSPHSLYAAVSVGLSPADIINTLERFLKTPLPKQIREFIEGCTASFGKVKLVLKNTKYFVESADPVVLQKLLQDPIIGPLRTHTGSGAITTTAAPKQAPLVIPGTTNAAGVRQAGQANNAQGADAEKAKEDEVYAALNDDDDEEAEVTHSFEIPDSAVEDVQKRCLDLQYPVLEEYDFRKDEFNANLEIDLRPGAQIRPYQEKSLSKMFGNGRAKSGIIVLPCGAGKTLVGITAACTVKKGVIVLCTSSMSVVQWRNEFLKWSNIKPEDIAAFTSDNKGQTFTGSTGIIVTTYSMVTQTRERSHEAKKMMDFLQHREWGLMLLDEVHVVPANIFRKVTSSIKTHSKLGLTATLLREDDKISDLNFLIGPKFDRCSTS
;
A
#
# COMPACT_ATOMS: atom_id res chain seq x y z
N MET A 1 41.17 53.61 -28.77
CA MET A 1 40.22 54.50 -29.48
C MET A 1 40.74 54.74 -30.88
N PRO A 2 39.90 55.02 -31.90
CA PRO A 2 38.45 54.77 -32.11
C PRO A 2 38.23 54.09 -33.53
N PRO A 3 37.05 54.06 -34.21
CA PRO A 3 35.77 54.74 -33.96
C PRO A 3 34.44 53.97 -34.19
N LYS A 4 33.33 54.68 -33.84
CA LYS A 4 31.88 54.41 -34.02
C LYS A 4 31.20 55.62 -34.71
N ARG A 5 30.15 55.41 -35.54
CA ARG A 5 28.86 56.19 -35.71
C ARG A 5 28.07 55.58 -36.91
N LYS A 6 26.78 55.16 -36.85
CA LYS A 6 25.42 55.78 -36.66
C LYS A 6 24.81 56.49 -37.91
N ALA A 7 23.58 56.12 -38.30
CA ALA A 7 22.63 56.88 -39.15
C ALA A 7 21.14 56.48 -38.87
N ILE A 8 20.17 57.20 -39.47
CA ILE A 8 18.86 57.69 -38.93
C ILE A 8 17.60 57.25 -39.76
N GLY A 9 16.37 57.39 -39.18
CA GLY A 9 14.98 57.16 -39.74
C GLY A 9 14.48 58.18 -40.79
N ALA A 10 13.23 58.25 -41.31
CA ALA A 10 11.84 58.01 -40.83
C ALA A 10 10.85 57.84 -42.05
N VAL A 11 9.53 57.51 -41.99
CA VAL A 11 8.34 58.39 -41.70
C VAL A 11 6.97 57.65 -41.96
N THR A 12 6.02 57.77 -40.98
CA THR A 12 4.50 57.76 -40.95
C THR A 12 3.62 56.68 -41.63
N GLY A 13 2.43 56.24 -41.15
CA GLY A 13 1.60 56.54 -39.95
C GLY A 13 0.11 56.07 -40.12
N GLY A 14 -0.51 55.52 -39.03
CA GLY A 14 -1.96 55.43 -38.67
C GLY A 14 -2.95 54.59 -39.54
N GLY A 15 -4.00 53.89 -39.07
CA GLY A 15 -4.61 53.62 -37.76
C GLY A 15 -6.10 53.21 -37.90
N LYS A 16 -6.50 52.10 -37.22
CA LYS A 16 -7.84 51.74 -36.63
C LYS A 16 -9.08 51.28 -37.47
N VAL A 17 -9.56 50.07 -37.07
CA VAL A 17 -10.93 49.64 -36.64
C VAL A 17 -12.07 49.41 -37.67
N GLY A 18 -12.78 48.27 -37.53
CA GLY A 18 -14.22 48.16 -37.85
C GLY A 18 -14.75 46.80 -38.36
N LYS A 19 -15.73 46.22 -37.65
CA LYS A 19 -16.44 44.94 -37.90
C LYS A 19 -17.65 45.08 -38.84
N GLY A 20 -18.05 43.96 -39.49
CA GLY A 20 -19.41 43.64 -39.99
C GLY A 20 -19.55 43.67 -41.52
N SER A 21 -20.35 42.86 -42.23
CA SER A 21 -21.33 41.81 -41.90
C SER A 21 -21.92 41.24 -43.23
N ARG A 22 -22.52 40.03 -43.17
CA ARG A 22 -23.57 39.43 -44.07
C ARG A 22 -23.11 39.00 -45.49
N VAL A 23 -23.43 37.80 -45.99
CA VAL A 23 -24.72 37.34 -46.61
C VAL A 23 -24.57 35.82 -46.90
N SER A 24 -25.36 34.91 -46.29
CA SER A 24 -26.58 34.22 -46.79
C SER A 24 -26.38 32.83 -47.45
N THR A 25 -27.05 31.84 -46.85
CA THR A 25 -27.42 30.43 -47.16
C THR A 25 -28.21 30.25 -48.50
N PRO A 26 -28.76 29.07 -48.92
CA PRO A 26 -28.74 27.69 -48.35
C PRO A 26 -28.75 26.45 -49.32
N ALA A 27 -28.66 25.26 -48.71
CA ALA A 27 -29.41 24.00 -48.97
C ALA A 27 -29.10 23.09 -50.19
N GLY A 28 -29.10 21.78 -49.92
CA GLY A 28 -29.40 20.73 -50.91
C GLY A 28 -28.72 19.39 -50.63
N ALA A 29 -29.40 18.50 -49.91
CA ALA A 29 -28.98 17.13 -49.64
C ALA A 29 -29.11 16.21 -50.87
N ALA A 30 -28.12 15.32 -51.10
CA ALA A 30 -28.27 13.99 -51.70
C ALA A 30 -26.92 13.23 -51.78
N THR A 31 -26.77 12.17 -51.00
CA THR A 31 -25.86 11.01 -51.21
C THR A 31 -26.39 10.09 -52.36
N PRO A 32 -25.72 9.01 -52.85
CA PRO A 32 -24.41 8.38 -52.53
C PRO A 32 -23.58 7.83 -53.74
N ARG A 33 -22.49 7.09 -53.45
CA ARG A 33 -21.75 6.07 -54.27
C ARG A 33 -20.77 6.64 -55.34
N SER A 34 -19.55 6.12 -55.57
CA SER A 34 -18.89 4.84 -55.27
C SER A 34 -17.42 4.83 -55.74
N ILE A 35 -16.63 3.87 -55.21
CA ILE A 35 -15.53 3.10 -55.86
C ILE A 35 -14.08 3.62 -55.78
N GLY A 36 -13.21 2.71 -55.31
CA GLY A 36 -11.74 2.70 -55.39
C GLY A 36 -11.13 2.07 -54.12
N SER A 37 -11.10 0.73 -53.96
CA SER A 37 -9.95 -0.16 -54.30
C SER A 37 -8.63 0.30 -53.67
N ASP A 38 -7.83 -0.46 -52.93
CA ASP A 38 -7.71 -1.90 -52.69
C ASP A 38 -6.88 -2.13 -51.41
N ASN A 39 -6.94 -3.37 -50.92
CA ASN A 39 -5.84 -4.21 -50.47
C ASN A 39 -5.83 -4.75 -49.03
N GLU A 40 -5.43 -6.02 -48.99
CA GLU A 40 -5.79 -7.08 -48.04
C GLU A 40 -5.01 -7.11 -46.72
N SER A 41 -5.69 -7.71 -45.73
CA SER A 41 -5.18 -8.61 -44.68
C SER A 41 -4.09 -8.14 -43.71
N SER A 42 -4.45 -8.01 -42.43
CA SER A 42 -4.04 -8.99 -41.41
C SER A 42 -4.88 -8.80 -40.15
N ALA A 43 -5.55 -9.88 -39.75
CA ALA A 43 -6.27 -9.96 -38.50
C ALA A 43 -5.26 -9.90 -37.34
N ALA A 44 -5.32 -8.81 -36.57
CA ALA A 44 -4.76 -8.75 -35.23
C ALA A 44 -5.94 -8.60 -34.27
N GLU A 45 -6.06 -9.58 -33.39
CA GLU A 45 -7.04 -9.65 -32.32
C GLU A 45 -6.96 -8.38 -31.44
N ALA A 46 -7.92 -7.48 -31.63
CA ALA A 46 -8.20 -6.43 -30.66
C ALA A 46 -8.98 -7.07 -29.51
N LEU A 47 -8.25 -7.54 -28.50
CA LEU A 47 -8.82 -7.93 -27.21
C LEU A 47 -9.51 -6.71 -26.58
N SER A 48 -10.69 -6.96 -26.04
CA SER A 48 -11.63 -5.99 -25.49
C SER A 48 -11.09 -5.27 -24.25
N GLU A 49 -10.43 -4.14 -24.41
CA GLU A 49 -9.95 -3.27 -23.31
C GLU A 49 -11.04 -2.35 -22.72
N GLY A 50 -12.34 -2.66 -22.92
CA GLY A 50 -13.45 -1.76 -22.57
C GLY A 50 -14.30 -2.17 -21.36
N GLU A 51 -14.25 -3.42 -20.90
CA GLU A 51 -15.21 -3.93 -19.89
C GLU A 51 -14.62 -4.08 -18.48
N GLU A 52 -13.30 -4.07 -18.31
CA GLU A 52 -12.64 -4.36 -17.02
C GLU A 52 -12.56 -3.16 -16.07
N ASP A 53 -12.48 -1.94 -16.60
CA ASP A 53 -12.27 -0.70 -15.82
C ASP A 53 -13.56 -0.20 -15.12
N VAL A 54 -14.75 -0.68 -15.52
CA VAL A 54 -16.06 -0.15 -15.03
C VAL A 54 -16.49 -0.75 -13.68
N ASN A 55 -15.86 -1.84 -13.22
CA ASN A 55 -16.33 -2.56 -12.03
C ASN A 55 -15.70 -2.13 -10.70
N ILE A 56 -14.54 -1.48 -10.71
CA ILE A 56 -13.86 -1.05 -9.46
C ILE A 56 -14.61 0.14 -8.82
N GLU A 57 -15.11 1.08 -9.62
CA GLU A 57 -15.92 2.20 -9.13
C GLU A 57 -17.32 1.74 -8.64
N LYS A 58 -17.91 0.71 -9.25
CA LYS A 58 -19.18 0.12 -8.81
C LYS A 58 -19.09 -0.49 -7.40
N ASN A 59 -17.93 -1.03 -7.02
CA ASN A 59 -17.74 -1.63 -5.70
C ASN A 59 -17.66 -0.60 -4.57
N VAL A 60 -17.27 0.64 -4.86
CA VAL A 60 -17.38 1.77 -3.91
C VAL A 60 -18.85 2.17 -3.71
N GLY A 61 -19.69 1.95 -4.72
CA GLY A 61 -21.13 2.26 -4.70
C GLY A 61 -21.95 1.40 -3.74
N HIS A 62 -21.57 0.14 -3.48
CA HIS A 62 -22.34 -0.73 -2.57
C HIS A 62 -22.06 -0.46 -1.08
N PHE A 63 -21.00 0.29 -0.79
CA PHE A 63 -20.68 0.84 0.53
C PHE A 63 -20.95 2.35 0.60
N SER A 64 -21.60 2.93 -0.43
CA SER A 64 -21.88 4.36 -0.42
C SER A 64 -22.89 4.65 0.68
N VAL A 65 -22.65 5.74 1.43
CA VAL A 65 -23.53 6.18 2.51
C VAL A 65 -24.83 6.81 1.97
N GLU A 66 -25.20 6.49 0.72
CA GLU A 66 -26.23 7.16 -0.06
C GLU A 66 -27.65 6.63 0.23
N GLY A 67 -27.80 5.66 1.13
CA GLY A 67 -29.09 5.08 1.53
C GLY A 67 -29.86 5.82 2.64
N TYR A 68 -29.41 6.99 3.12
CA TYR A 68 -30.06 7.66 4.26
C TYR A 68 -31.26 8.52 3.87
N GLU A 69 -32.45 8.12 4.33
CA GLU A 69 -33.61 9.03 4.42
C GLU A 69 -33.34 10.09 5.50
N ARG A 70 -33.21 11.35 5.06
CA ARG A 70 -33.00 12.47 5.96
C ARG A 70 -34.29 12.81 6.69
N PRO A 71 -34.28 12.93 8.02
CA PRO A 71 -35.40 13.50 8.74
C PRO A 71 -35.44 15.02 8.45
N SER A 72 -36.15 15.42 7.40
CA SER A 72 -36.41 16.83 7.09
C SER A 72 -37.87 17.17 7.38
N LYS A 73 -38.08 17.97 8.43
CA LYS A 73 -39.30 18.79 8.62
C LYS A 73 -38.93 20.21 9.07
N SER A 74 -38.17 20.94 8.26
CA SER A 74 -37.98 22.39 8.44
C SER A 74 -38.57 23.13 7.24
N ALA A 75 -39.22 24.27 7.48
CA ALA A 75 -39.80 25.11 6.43
C ALA A 75 -38.76 25.63 5.41
N THR A 76 -37.48 25.61 5.77
CA THR A 76 -36.36 26.08 4.94
C THR A 76 -35.58 24.96 4.25
N SER A 77 -35.89 23.68 4.48
CA SER A 77 -35.10 22.57 3.95
C SER A 77 -35.12 22.50 2.41
N HIS A 78 -36.17 22.99 1.77
CA HIS A 78 -36.26 23.12 0.31
C HIS A 78 -35.19 24.09 -0.27
N ILE A 79 -34.72 25.07 0.50
CA ILE A 79 -33.72 26.05 0.06
C ILE A 79 -32.32 25.42 0.01
N PHE A 80 -32.01 24.57 0.98
CA PHE A 80 -30.67 23.97 1.14
C PHE A 80 -30.56 22.56 0.52
N GLY A 81 -31.69 21.95 0.16
CA GLY A 81 -31.76 20.66 -0.53
C GLY A 81 -30.92 19.59 0.16
N LYS A 82 -30.01 18.97 -0.59
CA LYS A 82 -29.10 17.92 -0.09
C LYS A 82 -27.96 18.43 0.81
N ARG A 83 -27.94 19.69 1.23
CA ARG A 83 -26.92 20.24 2.16
C ARG A 83 -27.53 20.83 3.45
N ASP A 84 -28.76 20.47 3.76
CA ASP A 84 -29.35 20.78 5.07
C ASP A 84 -28.83 19.82 6.15
N TYR A 85 -28.21 20.38 7.19
CA TYR A 85 -27.70 19.66 8.38
C TYR A 85 -28.34 20.19 9.68
N SER A 86 -29.41 20.97 9.59
CA SER A 86 -30.09 21.58 10.75
C SER A 86 -30.67 20.56 11.75
N TYR A 87 -30.86 19.31 11.33
CA TYR A 87 -31.32 18.21 12.17
C TYR A 87 -30.22 17.66 13.11
N LEU A 88 -28.94 18.03 12.90
CA LEU A 88 -27.85 17.56 13.75
C LEU A 88 -27.83 18.33 15.07
N SER A 89 -28.03 17.63 16.18
CA SER A 89 -27.87 18.20 17.51
C SER A 89 -26.39 18.30 17.89
N LEU A 90 -26.01 19.44 18.47
CA LEU A 90 -24.68 19.63 19.04
C LEU A 90 -24.60 18.96 20.42
N LYS A 91 -23.43 18.38 20.73
CA LYS A 91 -23.11 17.94 22.09
C LYS A 91 -22.92 19.16 23.01
N PRO A 92 -23.18 19.05 24.33
CA PRO A 92 -23.03 20.17 25.26
C PRO A 92 -21.63 20.81 25.28
N ASP A 93 -20.59 20.01 25.01
CA ASP A 93 -19.18 20.38 25.03
C ASP A 93 -18.58 20.56 23.61
N PHE A 94 -19.41 20.90 22.62
CA PHE A 94 -19.00 21.03 21.21
C PHE A 94 -17.84 22.00 20.96
N GLN A 95 -17.63 23.00 21.83
CA GLN A 95 -16.53 23.96 21.70
C GLN A 95 -15.15 23.31 21.89
N ASN A 96 -15.08 22.25 22.70
CA ASN A 96 -13.84 21.54 23.01
C ASN A 96 -13.54 20.39 22.03
N ARG A 97 -14.37 20.22 21.01
CA ARG A 97 -14.34 19.08 20.08
C ARG A 97 -13.99 19.56 18.68
N PRO A 98 -12.96 19.02 18.01
CA PRO A 98 -12.44 19.59 16.78
C PRO A 98 -13.07 19.04 15.48
N LEU A 99 -13.96 18.03 15.55
CA LEU A 99 -14.45 17.33 14.36
C LEU A 99 -15.92 17.60 14.00
N TRP A 100 -16.16 17.64 12.70
CA TRP A 100 -17.47 17.49 12.06
C TRP A 100 -17.45 16.31 11.10
N ILE A 101 -18.61 15.69 10.87
CA ILE A 101 -18.78 14.62 9.89
C ILE A 101 -20.02 14.82 9.04
N ASP A 102 -19.85 14.73 7.72
CA ASP A 102 -20.94 14.63 6.76
C ASP A 102 -21.28 13.16 6.57
N ALA A 103 -22.42 12.74 7.16
CA ALA A 103 -22.91 11.38 7.06
C ALA A 103 -23.09 10.94 5.60
N SER A 104 -23.53 11.83 4.71
CA SER A 104 -23.90 11.43 3.34
C SER A 104 -22.71 11.09 2.43
N LYS A 105 -21.53 11.61 2.76
CA LYS A 105 -20.31 11.44 1.96
C LYS A 105 -19.14 10.84 2.75
N ALA A 106 -19.37 10.49 4.02
CA ALA A 106 -18.34 10.06 4.95
C ALA A 106 -17.13 11.04 5.00
N ARG A 107 -17.39 12.34 4.91
CA ARG A 107 -16.35 13.39 4.94
C ARG A 107 -16.19 13.93 6.35
N ILE A 108 -14.96 14.02 6.82
CA ILE A 108 -14.60 14.54 8.14
C ILE A 108 -13.91 15.90 7.96
N PHE A 109 -14.35 16.89 8.72
CA PHE A 109 -13.71 18.19 8.79
C PHE A 109 -13.04 18.36 10.15
N LEU A 110 -11.76 18.71 10.13
CA LEU A 110 -10.94 18.94 11.32
C LEU A 110 -10.60 20.42 11.44
N GLU A 111 -10.97 21.02 12.56
CA GLU A 111 -10.57 22.37 12.95
C GLU A 111 -9.12 22.36 13.48
N SER A 112 -8.17 22.87 12.69
CA SER A 112 -6.74 22.82 13.02
C SER A 112 -6.32 23.78 14.15
N PHE A 113 -7.19 24.73 14.49
CA PHE A 113 -6.99 25.71 15.55
C PHE A 113 -7.40 25.23 16.95
N SER A 114 -7.93 24.00 17.07
CA SER A 114 -8.25 23.41 18.37
C SER A 114 -7.00 22.91 19.09
N PRO A 115 -6.91 23.01 20.44
CA PRO A 115 -5.82 22.40 21.21
C PRO A 115 -5.68 20.89 21.00
N LEU A 116 -6.76 20.19 20.63
CA LEU A 116 -6.77 18.75 20.37
C LEU A 116 -6.49 18.40 18.90
N ALA A 117 -6.22 19.39 18.05
CA ALA A 117 -6.07 19.19 16.61
C ALA A 117 -4.94 18.22 16.26
N GLN A 118 -3.80 18.30 16.96
CA GLN A 118 -2.66 17.43 16.70
C GLN A 118 -2.98 15.96 16.98
N GLN A 119 -3.58 15.67 18.13
CA GLN A 119 -4.00 14.31 18.49
C GLN A 119 -5.04 13.77 17.51
N CYS A 120 -5.99 14.63 17.13
CA CYS A 120 -7.03 14.27 16.19
C CYS A 120 -6.46 14.02 14.78
N GLN A 121 -5.46 14.80 14.36
CA GLN A 121 -4.78 14.63 13.08
C GLN A 121 -4.02 13.30 13.03
N ASP A 122 -3.27 12.93 14.07
CA ASP A 122 -2.58 11.64 14.14
C ASP A 122 -3.55 10.46 14.03
N PHE A 123 -4.71 10.57 14.68
CA PHE A 123 -5.79 9.60 14.55
C PHE A 123 -6.35 9.55 13.12
N LEU A 124 -6.72 10.70 12.54
CA LEU A 124 -7.30 10.77 11.19
C LEU A 124 -6.33 10.30 10.10
N ILE A 125 -5.02 10.51 10.24
CA ILE A 125 -4.01 9.98 9.30
C ILE A 125 -4.06 8.45 9.26
N THR A 126 -4.45 7.81 10.36
CA THR A 126 -4.52 6.35 10.44
C THR A 126 -5.83 5.80 9.88
N ILE A 127 -6.95 6.51 10.06
CA ILE A 127 -8.29 6.00 9.73
C ILE A 127 -8.94 6.59 8.48
N ALA A 128 -8.40 7.68 7.93
CA ALA A 128 -9.05 8.44 6.87
C ALA A 128 -8.04 8.97 5.84
N GLU A 129 -8.53 9.27 4.64
CA GLU A 129 -7.73 9.81 3.54
C GLU A 129 -7.78 11.34 3.53
N PRO A 130 -6.63 12.04 3.53
CA PRO A 130 -6.63 13.50 3.45
C PRO A 130 -7.01 13.98 2.04
N ILE A 131 -8.07 14.77 1.94
CA ILE A 131 -8.50 15.45 0.70
C ILE A 131 -7.80 16.80 0.58
N SER A 132 -7.94 17.64 1.61
CA SER A 132 -7.42 19.02 1.62
C SER A 132 -6.91 19.40 3.00
N ARG A 133 -5.80 20.16 3.06
CA ARG A 133 -5.19 20.62 4.33
C ARG A 133 -4.81 22.11 4.25
N PRO A 134 -5.79 23.02 4.15
CA PRO A 134 -5.55 24.46 4.24
C PRO A 134 -5.28 24.86 5.70
N SER A 135 -4.90 26.11 5.95
CA SER A 135 -4.39 26.54 7.27
C SER A 135 -5.33 26.31 8.46
N PHE A 136 -6.66 26.34 8.26
CA PHE A 136 -7.63 26.37 9.36
C PHE A 136 -8.57 25.15 9.47
N VAL A 137 -8.96 24.55 8.34
CA VAL A 137 -9.94 23.45 8.32
C VAL A 137 -9.48 22.39 7.35
N HIS A 138 -9.05 21.24 7.86
CA HIS A 138 -8.65 20.11 7.03
C HIS A 138 -9.88 19.26 6.67
N GLU A 139 -9.86 18.69 5.47
CA GLU A 139 -10.88 17.78 4.96
C GLU A 139 -10.28 16.40 4.76
N TYR A 140 -10.94 15.40 5.32
CA TYR A 140 -10.62 13.98 5.21
C TYR A 140 -11.83 13.20 4.70
N ALA A 141 -11.61 12.06 4.07
CA ALA A 141 -12.65 11.11 3.68
C ALA A 141 -12.41 9.74 4.32
N LEU A 142 -13.46 9.18 4.90
CA LEU A 142 -13.50 7.77 5.24
C LEU A 142 -13.78 6.97 3.98
N SER A 143 -12.87 6.05 3.67
CA SER A 143 -13.02 5.06 2.60
C SER A 143 -12.91 3.65 3.20
N PRO A 144 -13.50 2.63 2.57
CA PRO A 144 -13.28 1.24 2.98
C PRO A 144 -11.79 0.91 3.08
N HIS A 145 -10.98 1.35 2.10
CA HIS A 145 -9.53 1.14 2.09
C HIS A 145 -8.81 1.77 3.29
N SER A 146 -9.20 2.99 3.70
CA SER A 146 -8.61 3.65 4.87
C SER A 146 -8.97 2.94 6.18
N LEU A 147 -10.19 2.41 6.31
CA LEU A 147 -10.63 1.65 7.47
C LEU A 147 -9.94 0.28 7.53
N TYR A 148 -9.76 -0.38 6.38
CA TYR A 148 -8.97 -1.60 6.26
C TYR A 148 -7.53 -1.37 6.72
N ALA A 149 -6.89 -0.29 6.27
CA ALA A 149 -5.55 0.06 6.72
C ALA A 149 -5.50 0.29 8.25
N ALA A 150 -6.49 0.95 8.83
CA ALA A 150 -6.58 1.21 10.26
C ALA A 150 -6.64 -0.08 11.10
N VAL A 151 -7.50 -1.03 10.73
CA VAL A 151 -7.58 -2.33 11.42
C VAL A 151 -6.30 -3.13 11.24
N SER A 152 -5.66 -3.01 10.07
CA SER A 152 -4.35 -3.62 9.83
C SER A 152 -3.26 -3.10 10.78
N VAL A 153 -3.35 -1.85 11.23
CA VAL A 153 -2.43 -1.29 12.24
C VAL A 153 -2.78 -1.76 13.67
N GLY A 154 -3.92 -2.43 13.85
CA GLY A 154 -4.36 -2.98 15.13
C GLY A 154 -5.42 -2.15 15.85
N LEU A 155 -6.05 -1.17 15.19
CA LEU A 155 -7.17 -0.45 15.78
C LEU A 155 -8.44 -1.30 15.75
N SER A 156 -9.08 -1.49 16.92
CA SER A 156 -10.37 -2.16 16.96
C SER A 156 -11.48 -1.26 16.42
N PRO A 157 -12.59 -1.82 15.89
CA PRO A 157 -13.73 -1.04 15.44
C PRO A 157 -14.30 -0.15 16.56
N ALA A 158 -14.34 -0.69 17.78
CA ALA A 158 -14.79 0.02 18.96
C ALA A 158 -13.89 1.22 19.29
N ASP A 159 -12.57 1.08 19.15
CA ASP A 159 -11.63 2.18 19.39
C ASP A 159 -11.82 3.31 18.38
N ILE A 160 -12.02 2.97 17.10
CA ILE A 160 -12.28 3.96 16.04
C ILE A 160 -13.56 4.74 16.37
N ILE A 161 -14.64 4.04 16.68
CA ILE A 161 -15.93 4.65 17.02
C ILE A 161 -15.80 5.49 18.28
N ASN A 162 -15.28 4.96 19.39
CA ASN A 162 -15.14 5.69 20.65
C ASN A 162 -14.30 6.96 20.50
N THR A 163 -13.24 6.90 19.68
CA THR A 163 -12.38 8.06 19.41
C THR A 163 -13.08 9.11 18.53
N LEU A 164 -13.83 8.69 17.51
CA LEU A 164 -14.69 9.59 16.73
C LEU A 164 -15.74 10.24 17.62
N GLU A 165 -16.44 9.47 18.46
CA GLU A 165 -17.41 9.98 19.43
C GLU A 165 -16.79 11.00 20.38
N ARG A 166 -15.52 10.84 20.75
CA ARG A 166 -14.78 11.77 21.61
C ARG A 166 -14.44 13.07 20.90
N PHE A 167 -14.10 13.06 19.62
CA PHE A 167 -13.69 14.28 18.91
C PHE A 167 -14.81 14.97 18.12
N LEU A 168 -15.93 14.31 17.83
CA LEU A 168 -17.05 14.86 17.07
C LEU A 168 -17.93 15.82 17.87
N LYS A 169 -18.16 17.02 17.33
CA LYS A 169 -19.09 18.03 17.88
C LYS A 169 -20.55 17.55 17.91
N THR A 170 -20.93 16.70 16.96
CA THR A 170 -22.25 16.07 16.87
C THR A 170 -22.16 14.61 17.32
N PRO A 171 -23.28 13.97 17.69
CA PRO A 171 -23.34 12.51 17.80
C PRO A 171 -22.89 11.85 16.48
N LEU A 172 -22.24 10.69 16.57
CA LEU A 172 -21.86 9.94 15.36
C LEU A 172 -23.14 9.44 14.67
N PRO A 173 -23.31 9.70 13.37
CA PRO A 173 -24.44 9.16 12.62
C PRO A 173 -24.41 7.63 12.61
N LYS A 174 -25.58 6.99 12.77
CA LYS A 174 -25.71 5.53 12.77
C LYS A 174 -25.15 4.90 11.50
N GLN A 175 -25.28 5.56 10.36
CA GLN A 175 -24.77 5.07 9.08
C GLN A 175 -23.25 4.97 9.08
N ILE A 176 -22.55 5.95 9.68
CA ILE A 176 -21.09 5.91 9.75
C ILE A 176 -20.64 4.81 10.72
N ARG A 177 -21.38 4.60 11.82
CA ARG A 177 -21.14 3.48 12.73
C ARG A 177 -21.31 2.14 12.01
N GLU A 178 -22.43 1.91 11.35
CA GLU A 178 -22.72 0.69 10.59
C GLU A 178 -21.70 0.48 9.46
N PHE A 179 -21.29 1.56 8.80
CA PHE A 179 -20.23 1.52 7.77
C PHE A 179 -18.89 1.10 8.36
N ILE A 180 -18.48 1.66 9.50
CA ILE A 180 -17.24 1.28 10.19
C ILE A 180 -17.32 -0.19 10.64
N GLU A 181 -18.38 -0.59 11.34
CA GLU A 181 -18.56 -1.96 11.82
C GLU A 181 -18.61 -2.96 10.65
N GLY A 182 -19.32 -2.63 9.57
CA GLY A 182 -19.42 -3.47 8.38
C GLY A 182 -18.10 -3.68 7.65
N CYS A 183 -17.35 -2.61 7.40
CA CYS A 183 -16.03 -2.73 6.77
C CYS A 183 -15.02 -3.45 7.68
N THR A 184 -15.03 -3.16 8.98
CA THR A 184 -14.00 -3.69 9.87
C THR A 184 -14.26 -5.15 10.29
N ALA A 185 -15.51 -5.61 10.33
CA ALA A 185 -15.85 -6.98 10.70
C ALA A 185 -15.39 -8.03 9.66
N SER A 186 -15.34 -7.67 8.39
CA SER A 186 -14.89 -8.58 7.33
C SER A 186 -13.37 -8.55 7.10
N PHE A 187 -12.70 -7.53 7.65
CA PHE A 187 -11.27 -7.32 7.47
C PHE A 187 -10.41 -8.31 8.25
N GLY A 188 -9.30 -8.73 7.67
CA GLY A 188 -8.31 -9.61 8.33
C GLY A 188 -8.75 -11.06 8.50
N LYS A 189 -10.00 -11.40 8.14
CA LYS A 189 -10.52 -12.76 8.16
C LYS A 189 -9.91 -13.65 7.09
N VAL A 190 -9.47 -13.08 5.97
CA VAL A 190 -8.90 -13.82 4.84
C VAL A 190 -7.47 -13.34 4.61
N LYS A 191 -6.53 -14.28 4.63
CA LYS A 191 -5.11 -14.04 4.41
C LYS A 191 -4.67 -14.81 3.18
N LEU A 192 -3.82 -14.21 2.36
CA LEU A 192 -3.11 -14.90 1.30
C LEU A 192 -1.67 -15.07 1.72
N VAL A 193 -1.25 -16.33 1.80
CA VAL A 193 0.09 -16.70 2.27
C VAL A 193 0.77 -17.50 1.17
N LEU A 194 2.01 -17.13 0.86
CA LEU A 194 2.87 -17.90 -0.01
C LEU A 194 3.65 -18.90 0.85
N LYS A 195 3.48 -20.20 0.60
CA LYS A 195 4.22 -21.28 1.28
C LYS A 195 4.77 -22.23 0.22
N ASN A 196 6.08 -22.49 0.24
CA ASN A 196 6.73 -23.43 -0.68
C ASN A 196 6.38 -23.17 -2.16
N THR A 197 6.48 -21.93 -2.64
CA THR A 197 6.15 -21.49 -4.01
C THR A 197 4.71 -21.61 -4.44
N LYS A 198 3.81 -21.89 -3.50
CA LYS A 198 2.37 -22.07 -3.71
C LYS A 198 1.58 -21.09 -2.86
N TYR A 199 0.53 -20.54 -3.44
CA TYR A 199 -0.35 -19.60 -2.75
C TYR A 199 -1.46 -20.36 -2.01
N PHE A 200 -1.69 -19.96 -0.77
CA PHE A 200 -2.74 -20.48 0.10
C PHE A 200 -3.65 -19.35 0.57
N VAL A 201 -4.96 -19.58 0.50
CA VAL A 201 -5.96 -18.72 1.13
C VAL A 201 -6.26 -19.30 2.50
N GLU A 202 -5.99 -18.52 3.54
CA GLU A 202 -6.12 -18.91 4.95
C GLU A 202 -7.17 -18.07 5.67
N SER A 203 -7.91 -18.70 6.57
CA SER A 203 -8.85 -18.02 7.47
C SER A 203 -8.91 -18.73 8.82
N ALA A 204 -8.97 -17.95 9.89
CA ALA A 204 -9.30 -18.45 11.22
C ALA A 204 -10.82 -18.75 11.36
N ASP A 205 -11.65 -18.17 10.48
CA ASP A 205 -13.10 -18.36 10.50
C ASP A 205 -13.51 -19.39 9.43
N PRO A 206 -13.89 -20.63 9.83
CA PRO A 206 -14.24 -21.68 8.87
C PRO A 206 -15.49 -21.32 8.05
N VAL A 207 -16.38 -20.48 8.58
CA VAL A 207 -17.60 -20.05 7.89
C VAL A 207 -17.25 -19.16 6.70
N VAL A 208 -16.28 -18.26 6.88
CA VAL A 208 -15.80 -17.41 5.78
C VAL A 208 -15.12 -18.24 4.71
N LEU A 209 -14.27 -19.19 5.09
CA LEU A 209 -13.60 -20.06 4.12
C LEU A 209 -14.61 -20.91 3.33
N GLN A 210 -15.63 -21.47 4.00
CA GLN A 210 -16.69 -22.22 3.34
C GLN A 210 -17.49 -21.34 2.36
N LYS A 211 -17.78 -20.08 2.73
CA LYS A 211 -18.45 -19.12 1.85
C LYS A 211 -17.62 -18.81 0.61
N LEU A 212 -16.30 -18.65 0.75
CA LEU A 212 -15.40 -18.46 -0.39
C LEU A 212 -15.36 -19.70 -1.30
N LEU A 213 -15.36 -20.91 -0.74
CA LEU A 213 -15.36 -22.15 -1.51
C LEU A 213 -16.67 -22.42 -2.26
N GLN A 214 -17.80 -21.88 -1.78
CA GLN A 214 -19.09 -21.94 -2.47
C GLN A 214 -19.23 -20.92 -3.60
N ASP A 215 -18.34 -19.93 -3.68
CA ASP A 215 -18.38 -18.92 -4.73
C ASP A 215 -18.04 -19.56 -6.11
N PRO A 216 -18.80 -19.24 -7.17
CA PRO A 216 -18.63 -19.87 -8.49
C PRO A 216 -17.31 -19.53 -9.17
N ILE A 217 -16.61 -18.46 -8.74
CA ILE A 217 -15.31 -18.07 -9.31
C ILE A 217 -14.18 -18.66 -8.48
N ILE A 218 -14.21 -18.54 -7.15
CA ILE A 218 -13.13 -19.00 -6.27
C ILE A 218 -13.10 -20.53 -6.14
N GLY A 219 -14.27 -21.16 -5.99
CA GLY A 219 -14.38 -22.61 -5.77
C GLY A 219 -13.67 -23.47 -6.82
N PRO A 220 -13.84 -23.20 -8.13
CA PRO A 220 -13.16 -23.94 -9.21
C PRO A 220 -11.65 -23.68 -9.31
N LEU A 221 -11.14 -22.56 -8.78
CA LEU A 221 -9.73 -22.18 -8.85
C LEU A 221 -8.85 -22.93 -7.84
N ARG A 222 -9.41 -23.86 -7.07
CA ARG A 222 -8.68 -24.68 -6.11
C ARG A 222 -7.90 -25.80 -6.82
N THR A 223 -6.61 -25.94 -6.51
CA THR A 223 -5.75 -26.95 -7.17
C THR A 223 -6.06 -28.39 -6.76
N HIS A 224 -6.67 -28.62 -5.59
CA HIS A 224 -7.04 -29.95 -5.10
C HIS A 224 -8.56 -30.11 -4.96
N THR A 225 -9.21 -30.62 -6.01
CA THR A 225 -10.66 -30.89 -6.09
C THR A 225 -11.11 -32.19 -5.41
N GLY A 226 -10.26 -32.80 -4.57
CA GLY A 226 -10.60 -33.97 -3.75
C GLY A 226 -11.19 -33.58 -2.38
N SER A 227 -12.12 -34.39 -1.89
CA SER A 227 -12.98 -34.20 -0.69
C SER A 227 -12.27 -34.13 0.69
N GLY A 228 -11.00 -33.70 0.76
CA GLY A 228 -10.23 -33.66 2.00
C GLY A 228 -8.99 -32.77 2.01
N ALA A 229 -9.04 -31.58 1.42
CA ALA A 229 -7.89 -30.66 1.37
C ALA A 229 -8.20 -29.26 1.94
N ILE A 230 -8.81 -29.23 3.14
CA ILE A 230 -8.68 -28.08 4.05
C ILE A 230 -7.59 -28.51 5.05
N THR A 231 -6.41 -27.90 4.94
CA THR A 231 -5.33 -28.13 5.91
C THR A 231 -5.59 -27.27 7.13
N THR A 232 -5.79 -27.90 8.29
CA THR A 232 -5.84 -27.24 9.60
C THR A 232 -4.43 -27.15 10.16
N THR A 233 -3.93 -25.93 10.33
CA THR A 233 -2.62 -25.69 10.97
C THR A 233 -2.80 -24.79 12.18
N ALA A 234 -2.03 -25.03 13.23
CA ALA A 234 -2.02 -24.18 14.43
C ALA A 234 -1.63 -22.74 14.06
N ALA A 235 -2.39 -21.75 14.55
CA ALA A 235 -2.03 -20.35 14.36
C ALA A 235 -0.67 -20.03 15.02
N PRO A 236 0.13 -19.17 14.40
CA PRO A 236 1.43 -18.81 14.94
C PRO A 236 1.30 -17.89 16.17
N LYS A 237 1.93 -18.31 17.28
CA LYS A 237 2.10 -17.51 18.50
C LYS A 237 2.76 -16.15 18.22
N GLN A 238 2.24 -15.11 18.88
CA GLN A 238 2.55 -13.69 18.70
C GLN A 238 3.81 -13.30 19.47
N ALA A 239 4.79 -12.64 18.82
CA ALA A 239 6.00 -12.17 19.48
C ALA A 239 6.29 -10.70 19.10
N PRO A 240 6.71 -9.85 20.05
CA PRO A 240 7.01 -8.45 19.77
C PRO A 240 8.18 -8.30 18.78
N LEU A 241 8.09 -7.31 17.89
CA LEU A 241 9.06 -7.04 16.83
C LEU A 241 9.88 -5.80 17.17
N VAL A 242 11.21 -5.96 17.21
CA VAL A 242 12.17 -4.88 17.42
C VAL A 242 12.76 -4.50 16.06
N ILE A 243 12.43 -3.30 15.58
CA ILE A 243 12.96 -2.77 14.32
C ILE A 243 14.39 -2.26 14.57
N PRO A 244 15.42 -2.75 13.86
CA PRO A 244 16.80 -2.28 14.02
C PRO A 244 16.92 -0.77 13.81
N GLY A 245 17.72 -0.08 14.63
CA GLY A 245 17.95 1.37 14.53
C GLY A 245 16.93 2.27 15.24
N THR A 246 15.94 1.67 15.91
CA THR A 246 14.95 2.38 16.76
C THR A 246 15.43 2.54 18.20
N THR A 247 14.81 3.46 18.95
CA THR A 247 15.08 3.68 20.38
C THR A 247 14.82 2.41 21.22
N ASN A 248 13.78 1.65 20.86
CA ASN A 248 13.46 0.36 21.48
C ASN A 248 14.57 -0.69 21.25
N ALA A 249 15.20 -0.72 20.07
CA ALA A 249 16.32 -1.60 19.78
C ALA A 249 17.60 -1.24 20.58
N ALA A 250 17.80 0.04 20.87
CA ALA A 250 18.93 0.52 21.67
C ALA A 250 18.81 0.11 23.15
N GLY A 251 17.60 0.17 23.72
CA GLY A 251 17.34 -0.27 25.10
C GLY A 251 17.56 -1.77 25.32
N VAL A 252 17.13 -2.62 24.36
CA VAL A 252 17.38 -4.08 24.41
C VAL A 252 18.87 -4.41 24.29
N ARG A 253 19.64 -3.64 23.51
CA ARG A 253 21.11 -3.81 23.42
C ARG A 253 21.83 -3.38 24.70
N GLN A 254 21.35 -2.35 25.40
CA GLN A 254 21.88 -1.95 26.70
C GLN A 254 21.55 -2.98 27.79
N ALA A 255 20.34 -3.54 27.79
CA ALA A 255 19.97 -4.64 28.69
C ALA A 255 20.79 -5.92 28.42
N GLY A 256 21.04 -6.26 27.14
CA GLY A 256 21.88 -7.40 26.76
C GLY A 256 23.37 -7.22 27.05
N GLN A 257 23.86 -5.98 27.17
CA GLN A 257 25.25 -5.68 27.55
C GLN A 257 25.45 -5.52 29.07
N ALA A 258 24.40 -5.29 29.84
CA ALA A 258 24.47 -5.24 31.31
C ALA A 258 24.61 -6.63 31.96
N ASN A 259 24.28 -7.71 31.25
CA ASN A 259 24.36 -9.09 31.76
C ASN A 259 25.75 -9.75 31.61
N ASN A 260 26.79 -9.00 31.23
CA ASN A 260 28.15 -9.57 31.06
C ASN A 260 29.21 -8.94 31.95
N ALA A 261 28.82 -8.53 33.17
CA ALA A 261 29.76 -8.18 34.22
C ALA A 261 29.33 -8.75 35.57
N GLN A 262 30.12 -9.75 36.01
CA GLN A 262 30.31 -10.22 37.39
C GLN A 262 29.25 -11.16 37.99
N GLY A 263 29.71 -12.37 38.29
CA GLY A 263 28.96 -13.39 39.02
C GLY A 263 28.93 -13.15 40.52
N ALA A 264 27.76 -13.40 41.08
CA ALA A 264 27.49 -13.98 42.39
C ALA A 264 25.96 -14.12 42.49
N ASP A 265 25.49 -15.35 42.73
CA ASP A 265 24.24 -15.72 43.43
C ASP A 265 23.57 -16.93 42.78
N ALA A 266 23.91 -18.10 43.32
CA ALA A 266 23.32 -19.40 43.00
C ALA A 266 21.96 -19.64 43.69
N GLU A 267 21.35 -18.62 44.30
CA GLU A 267 20.03 -18.73 44.95
C GLU A 267 18.86 -18.17 44.11
N LYS A 268 19.12 -17.39 43.05
CA LYS A 268 18.06 -16.90 42.14
C LYS A 268 17.60 -17.92 41.09
N ALA A 269 18.42 -18.93 40.80
CA ALA A 269 18.11 -19.93 39.79
C ALA A 269 16.89 -20.81 40.13
N LYS A 270 16.53 -20.93 41.41
CA LYS A 270 15.35 -21.71 41.84
C LYS A 270 14.06 -20.90 41.88
N GLU A 271 14.12 -19.58 41.98
CA GLU A 271 12.91 -18.74 41.90
C GLU A 271 12.49 -18.52 40.44
N ASP A 272 13.46 -18.37 39.51
CA ASP A 272 13.17 -18.25 38.08
C ASP A 272 12.57 -19.52 37.47
N GLU A 273 12.92 -20.72 37.95
CA GLU A 273 12.29 -21.98 37.53
C GLU A 273 10.83 -22.11 38.02
N VAL A 274 10.48 -21.52 39.18
CA VAL A 274 9.11 -21.54 39.71
C VAL A 274 8.24 -20.50 39.00
N TYR A 275 8.79 -19.35 38.59
CA TYR A 275 8.06 -18.39 37.75
C TYR A 275 7.93 -18.85 36.28
N ALA A 276 8.88 -19.63 35.76
CA ALA A 276 8.76 -20.25 34.44
C ALA A 276 7.71 -21.37 34.41
N ALA A 277 7.60 -22.15 35.49
CA ALA A 277 6.60 -23.24 35.60
C ALA A 277 5.15 -22.75 35.82
N LEU A 278 4.95 -21.49 36.18
CA LEU A 278 3.60 -20.90 36.37
C LEU A 278 3.10 -20.14 35.12
N ASN A 279 3.91 -20.03 34.06
CA ASN A 279 3.52 -19.44 32.77
C ASN A 279 3.21 -20.49 31.69
N ASP A 280 3.28 -21.79 32.02
CA ASP A 280 3.03 -22.90 31.09
C ASP A 280 1.59 -23.46 31.17
N ASP A 281 0.73 -22.88 32.02
CA ASP A 281 -0.68 -23.31 32.19
C ASP A 281 -1.72 -22.36 31.55
N ASP A 282 -1.29 -21.40 30.71
CA ASP A 282 -2.20 -20.74 29.78
C ASP A 282 -2.29 -21.58 28.49
N ASP A 283 -3.07 -22.66 28.56
CA ASP A 283 -3.67 -23.35 27.42
C ASP A 283 -4.62 -22.37 26.68
N GLU A 284 -4.09 -21.30 26.10
CA GLU A 284 -4.77 -20.59 25.02
C GLU A 284 -4.78 -21.55 23.81
N GLU A 285 -5.93 -22.21 23.59
CA GLU A 285 -6.19 -23.06 22.43
C GLU A 285 -5.57 -22.44 21.17
N ALA A 286 -4.56 -23.11 20.61
CA ALA A 286 -3.88 -22.62 19.42
C ALA A 286 -4.92 -22.43 18.30
N GLU A 287 -5.20 -21.17 17.98
CA GLU A 287 -6.27 -20.76 17.05
C GLU A 287 -6.15 -21.56 15.74
N VAL A 288 -7.12 -22.42 15.43
CA VAL A 288 -7.01 -23.33 14.28
C VAL A 288 -7.23 -22.52 13.00
N THR A 289 -6.23 -22.46 12.12
CA THR A 289 -6.36 -21.79 10.82
C THR A 289 -6.65 -22.82 9.72
N HIS A 290 -7.68 -22.56 8.92
CA HIS A 290 -8.06 -23.39 7.77
C HIS A 290 -7.51 -22.79 6.48
N SER A 291 -6.99 -23.62 5.57
CA SER A 291 -6.35 -23.17 4.33
C SER A 291 -6.70 -24.02 3.11
N PHE A 292 -6.69 -23.42 1.90
CA PHE A 292 -6.70 -24.14 0.62
C PHE A 292 -5.72 -23.52 -0.39
N GLU A 293 -5.17 -24.36 -1.28
CA GLU A 293 -4.19 -23.96 -2.30
C GLU A 293 -4.87 -23.42 -3.57
N ILE A 294 -4.31 -22.34 -4.11
CA ILE A 294 -4.69 -21.73 -5.40
C ILE A 294 -3.47 -21.64 -6.34
N PRO A 295 -3.68 -21.69 -7.67
CA PRO A 295 -2.60 -21.53 -8.63
C PRO A 295 -2.17 -20.07 -8.77
N ASP A 296 -0.91 -19.84 -9.16
CA ASP A 296 -0.32 -18.49 -9.28
C ASP A 296 -1.12 -17.56 -10.22
N SER A 297 -1.67 -18.12 -11.31
CA SER A 297 -2.46 -17.34 -12.28
C SER A 297 -3.79 -16.85 -11.73
N ALA A 298 -4.30 -17.49 -10.67
CA ALA A 298 -5.61 -17.19 -10.09
C ALA A 298 -5.54 -16.18 -8.93
N VAL A 299 -4.34 -15.79 -8.49
CA VAL A 299 -4.16 -14.91 -7.32
C VAL A 299 -4.90 -13.59 -7.52
N GLU A 300 -4.75 -12.96 -8.69
CA GLU A 300 -5.37 -11.67 -8.99
C GLU A 300 -6.91 -11.80 -9.02
N ASP A 301 -7.42 -12.85 -9.66
CA ASP A 301 -8.86 -13.11 -9.76
C ASP A 301 -9.48 -13.37 -8.38
N VAL A 302 -8.80 -14.16 -7.54
CA VAL A 302 -9.24 -14.44 -6.16
C VAL A 302 -9.20 -13.17 -5.33
N GLN A 303 -8.14 -12.35 -5.41
CA GLN A 303 -8.06 -11.09 -4.68
C GLN A 303 -9.18 -10.13 -5.08
N LYS A 304 -9.46 -10.01 -6.38
CA LYS A 304 -10.53 -9.16 -6.91
C LYS A 304 -11.90 -9.67 -6.46
N ARG A 305 -12.15 -10.98 -6.59
CA ARG A 305 -13.43 -11.58 -6.18
C ARG A 305 -13.66 -11.50 -4.68
N CYS A 306 -12.64 -11.72 -3.88
CA CYS A 306 -12.70 -11.56 -2.42
C CYS A 306 -13.04 -10.12 -2.03
N LEU A 307 -12.52 -9.12 -2.74
CA LEU A 307 -12.91 -7.71 -2.57
C LEU A 307 -14.38 -7.48 -2.90
N ASP A 308 -14.88 -8.06 -4.00
CA ASP A 308 -16.32 -8.00 -4.38
C ASP A 308 -17.20 -8.62 -3.30
N LEU A 309 -16.75 -9.72 -2.70
CA LEU A 309 -17.42 -10.42 -1.60
C LEU A 309 -17.24 -9.73 -0.24
N GLN A 310 -16.59 -8.56 -0.21
CA GLN A 310 -16.32 -7.76 0.98
C GLN A 310 -15.32 -8.36 1.97
N TYR A 311 -14.54 -9.35 1.57
CA TYR A 311 -13.47 -9.97 2.36
C TYR A 311 -12.11 -9.66 1.75
N PRO A 312 -11.58 -8.43 1.91
CA PRO A 312 -10.30 -8.08 1.31
C PRO A 312 -9.19 -9.00 1.82
N VAL A 313 -8.42 -9.51 0.87
CA VAL A 313 -7.33 -10.45 1.14
C VAL A 313 -6.11 -9.68 1.64
N LEU A 314 -5.50 -10.16 2.72
CA LEU A 314 -4.25 -9.60 3.24
C LEU A 314 -3.04 -10.46 2.88
N GLU A 315 -2.06 -9.85 2.25
CA GLU A 315 -0.73 -10.43 2.05
C GLU A 315 0.13 -10.14 3.29
N GLU A 316 0.33 -11.15 4.13
CA GLU A 316 1.23 -11.09 5.28
C GLU A 316 2.36 -12.11 5.11
N TYR A 317 3.59 -11.69 5.40
CA TYR A 317 4.76 -12.55 5.38
C TYR A 317 5.32 -12.76 6.79
N ASP A 318 5.31 -14.01 7.25
CA ASP A 318 5.97 -14.43 8.48
C ASP A 318 7.43 -14.82 8.21
N PHE A 319 8.26 -13.80 8.04
CA PHE A 319 9.68 -13.98 7.70
C PHE A 319 10.50 -14.65 8.80
N ARG A 320 10.01 -14.69 10.04
CA ARG A 320 10.71 -15.31 11.18
C ARG A 320 10.58 -16.83 11.19
N LYS A 321 9.43 -17.36 10.75
CA LYS A 321 9.15 -18.80 10.69
C LYS A 321 9.44 -19.42 9.33
N ASP A 322 9.81 -18.62 8.35
CA ASP A 322 10.23 -19.10 7.05
C ASP A 322 11.63 -19.73 7.16
N GLU A 323 11.69 -21.05 7.23
CA GLU A 323 12.95 -21.82 7.18
C GLU A 323 13.34 -22.22 5.75
N PHE A 324 12.43 -22.06 4.79
CA PHE A 324 12.65 -22.47 3.40
C PHE A 324 13.57 -21.47 2.68
N ASN A 325 13.31 -20.18 2.85
CA ASN A 325 14.13 -19.15 2.24
C ASN A 325 15.38 -18.87 3.07
N ALA A 326 16.54 -18.92 2.41
CA ALA A 326 17.83 -18.67 3.05
C ALA A 326 17.88 -17.26 3.67
N ASN A 327 18.36 -17.20 4.92
CA ASN A 327 18.57 -15.95 5.64
C ASN A 327 19.78 -15.21 5.08
N LEU A 328 19.62 -13.91 4.88
CA LEU A 328 20.68 -12.99 4.51
C LEU A 328 21.23 -12.35 5.79
N GLU A 329 22.53 -12.51 6.04
CA GLU A 329 23.21 -11.84 7.15
C GLU A 329 23.39 -10.35 6.85
N ILE A 330 22.35 -9.57 7.14
CA ILE A 330 22.33 -8.12 6.97
C ILE A 330 21.81 -7.44 8.23
N ASP A 331 22.59 -6.49 8.73
CA ASP A 331 22.27 -5.61 9.83
C ASP A 331 22.57 -4.15 9.48
N LEU A 332 21.80 -3.25 10.07
CA LEU A 332 22.11 -1.82 10.02
C LEU A 332 23.38 -1.52 10.82
N ARG A 333 24.24 -0.68 10.25
CA ARG A 333 25.44 -0.20 10.94
C ARG A 333 25.05 0.61 12.18
N PRO A 334 25.83 0.55 13.28
CA PRO A 334 25.50 1.25 14.52
C PRO A 334 25.36 2.79 14.40
N GLY A 335 26.01 3.41 13.41
CA GLY A 335 25.88 4.85 13.14
C GLY A 335 24.62 5.25 12.38
N ALA A 336 23.83 4.29 11.90
CA ALA A 336 22.57 4.53 11.19
C ALA A 336 21.45 4.79 12.20
N GLN A 337 21.18 6.05 12.51
CA GLN A 337 20.03 6.44 13.32
C GLN A 337 18.81 6.73 12.45
N ILE A 338 17.68 6.14 12.82
CA ILE A 338 16.40 6.30 12.13
C ILE A 338 15.64 7.47 12.76
N ARG A 339 15.01 8.29 11.93
CA ARG A 339 14.21 9.43 12.41
C ARG A 339 12.84 8.96 12.89
N PRO A 340 12.19 9.63 13.85
CA PRO A 340 10.92 9.17 14.43
C PRO A 340 9.79 8.90 13.42
N TYR A 341 9.70 9.70 12.35
CA TYR A 341 8.68 9.49 11.31
C TYR A 341 8.96 8.26 10.42
N GLN A 342 10.24 7.90 10.26
CA GLN A 342 10.65 6.69 9.54
C GLN A 342 10.31 5.46 10.38
N GLU A 343 10.58 5.52 11.68
CA GLU A 343 10.20 4.49 12.64
C GLU A 343 8.68 4.27 12.67
N LYS A 344 7.88 5.34 12.74
CA LYS A 344 6.41 5.27 12.68
C LYS A 344 5.90 4.63 11.37
N SER A 345 6.58 4.89 10.25
CA SER A 345 6.22 4.29 8.96
C SER A 345 6.55 2.79 8.92
N LEU A 346 7.70 2.40 9.48
CA LEU A 346 8.14 1.01 9.53
C LEU A 346 7.33 0.18 10.53
N SER A 347 6.96 0.73 11.69
CA SER A 347 6.14 0.02 12.68
C SER A 347 4.77 -0.37 12.15
N LYS A 348 4.21 0.39 11.22
CA LYS A 348 2.96 0.04 10.53
C LYS A 348 3.13 -1.09 9.51
N MET A 349 4.26 -1.13 8.80
CA MET A 349 4.60 -2.23 7.89
C MET A 349 4.86 -3.53 8.66
N PHE A 350 5.51 -3.38 9.81
CA PHE A 350 5.96 -4.46 10.67
C PHE A 350 5.05 -4.59 11.90
N GLY A 351 3.80 -4.99 11.66
CA GLY A 351 2.81 -5.25 12.71
C GLY A 351 2.84 -6.71 13.18
N ASN A 352 2.76 -6.95 14.49
CA ASN A 352 2.57 -8.27 15.10
C ASN A 352 3.61 -9.34 14.69
N GLY A 353 4.86 -8.95 14.45
CA GLY A 353 5.93 -9.89 14.09
C GLY A 353 5.96 -10.30 12.62
N ARG A 354 5.07 -9.76 11.77
CA ARG A 354 4.94 -10.07 10.35
C ARG A 354 5.24 -8.85 9.49
N ALA A 355 5.68 -9.08 8.26
CA ALA A 355 5.84 -8.02 7.25
C ALA A 355 4.57 -7.94 6.41
N LYS A 356 3.99 -6.75 6.30
CA LYS A 356 2.81 -6.48 5.46
C LYS A 356 3.24 -5.81 4.16
N SER A 357 2.64 -6.22 3.04
CA SER A 357 2.84 -5.52 1.77
C SER A 357 2.09 -4.18 1.75
N GLY A 358 2.67 -3.14 1.17
CA GLY A 358 2.00 -1.84 1.04
C GLY A 358 2.92 -0.70 0.61
N ILE A 359 2.39 0.53 0.69
CA ILE A 359 3.05 1.74 0.14
C ILE A 359 3.34 2.74 1.27
N ILE A 360 4.59 3.22 1.32
CA ILE A 360 5.06 4.28 2.22
C ILE A 360 5.34 5.55 1.41
N VAL A 361 4.72 6.66 1.82
CA VAL A 361 4.86 7.97 1.16
C VAL A 361 5.73 8.90 2.00
N LEU A 362 6.89 9.24 1.46
CA LEU A 362 7.91 10.06 2.12
C LEU A 362 8.42 11.14 1.15
N PRO A 363 8.42 12.42 1.53
CA PRO A 363 8.88 13.48 0.64
C PRO A 363 10.35 13.30 0.23
N CYS A 364 10.74 13.91 -0.88
CA CYS A 364 12.12 13.87 -1.35
C CYS A 364 13.09 14.35 -0.26
N GLY A 365 14.18 13.62 -0.05
CA GLY A 365 15.15 13.93 1.02
C GLY A 365 14.76 13.45 2.43
N ALA A 366 13.56 12.89 2.63
CA ALA A 366 13.15 12.34 3.92
C ALA A 366 13.80 11.00 4.28
N GLY A 367 14.62 10.43 3.38
CA GLY A 367 15.33 9.17 3.60
C GLY A 367 14.57 7.91 3.16
N LYS A 368 13.87 7.96 2.02
CA LYS A 368 13.18 6.80 1.39
C LYS A 368 14.08 5.56 1.33
N THR A 369 15.31 5.75 0.86
CA THR A 369 16.29 4.67 0.71
C THR A 369 16.64 4.03 2.06
N LEU A 370 16.84 4.82 3.11
CA LEU A 370 17.16 4.30 4.44
C LEU A 370 16.00 3.48 5.03
N VAL A 371 14.75 3.89 4.78
CA VAL A 371 13.55 3.12 5.18
C VAL A 371 13.53 1.76 4.49
N GLY A 372 13.78 1.70 3.18
CA GLY A 372 13.87 0.43 2.45
C GLY A 372 15.02 -0.47 2.94
N ILE A 373 16.19 0.11 3.19
CA ILE A 373 17.34 -0.64 3.76
C ILE A 373 17.01 -1.17 5.16
N THR A 374 16.34 -0.39 5.99
CA THR A 374 15.92 -0.82 7.33
C THR A 374 14.92 -1.97 7.23
N ALA A 375 13.95 -1.90 6.30
CA ALA A 375 13.00 -2.98 6.06
C ALA A 375 13.72 -4.26 5.63
N ALA A 376 14.69 -4.16 4.72
CA ALA A 376 15.55 -5.28 4.32
C ALA A 376 16.34 -5.89 5.50
N CYS A 377 16.92 -5.04 6.37
CA CYS A 377 17.63 -5.48 7.57
C CYS A 377 16.71 -6.11 8.64
N THR A 378 15.42 -5.77 8.61
CA THR A 378 14.43 -6.34 9.52
C THR A 378 13.96 -7.71 9.05
N VAL A 379 13.70 -7.85 7.73
CA VAL A 379 13.24 -9.11 7.12
C VAL A 379 14.36 -10.16 7.06
N LYS A 380 15.61 -9.75 6.79
CA LYS A 380 16.79 -10.64 6.70
C LYS A 380 16.65 -11.80 5.71
N LYS A 381 15.96 -11.58 4.60
CA LYS A 381 15.78 -12.53 3.49
C LYS A 381 16.29 -11.91 2.18
N GLY A 382 16.27 -12.67 1.10
CA GLY A 382 16.62 -12.17 -0.23
C GLY A 382 15.76 -10.97 -0.63
N VAL A 383 16.40 -9.90 -1.10
CA VAL A 383 15.72 -8.64 -1.46
C VAL A 383 15.93 -8.31 -2.92
N ILE A 384 14.85 -7.94 -3.60
CA ILE A 384 14.90 -7.36 -4.95
C ILE A 384 14.47 -5.90 -4.91
N VAL A 385 15.25 -5.03 -5.54
CA VAL A 385 15.00 -3.60 -5.62
C VAL A 385 14.79 -3.21 -7.08
N LEU A 386 13.64 -2.60 -7.37
CA LEU A 386 13.25 -2.14 -8.69
C LEU A 386 13.25 -0.62 -8.76
N CYS A 387 14.09 -0.12 -9.65
CA CYS A 387 14.35 1.30 -9.85
C CYS A 387 13.85 1.78 -11.22
N THR A 388 13.59 3.08 -11.34
CA THR A 388 13.20 3.71 -12.61
C THR A 388 14.38 3.88 -13.56
N SER A 389 15.60 4.10 -13.05
CA SER A 389 16.78 4.40 -13.85
C SER A 389 18.03 3.61 -13.43
N SER A 390 18.99 3.44 -14.35
CA SER A 390 20.29 2.83 -14.07
C SER A 390 21.11 3.60 -13.04
N MET A 391 20.95 4.93 -12.95
CA MET A 391 21.61 5.76 -11.95
C MET A 391 21.07 5.46 -10.55
N SER A 392 19.74 5.30 -10.43
CA SER A 392 19.09 4.90 -9.18
C SER A 392 19.56 3.53 -8.72
N VAL A 393 19.82 2.59 -9.63
CA VAL A 393 20.39 1.27 -9.30
C VAL A 393 21.74 1.40 -8.60
N VAL A 394 22.65 2.21 -9.15
CA VAL A 394 23.98 2.44 -8.56
C VAL A 394 23.86 3.15 -7.21
N GLN A 395 22.94 4.13 -7.10
CA GLN A 395 22.69 4.83 -5.84
C GLN A 395 22.20 3.88 -4.75
N TRP A 396 21.20 3.04 -5.05
CA TRP A 396 20.68 2.04 -4.11
C TRP A 396 21.78 1.09 -3.64
N ARG A 397 22.60 0.57 -4.56
CA ARG A 397 23.75 -0.28 -4.22
C ARG A 397 24.70 0.41 -3.25
N ASN A 398 25.07 1.65 -3.53
CA ASN A 398 26.00 2.41 -2.67
C ASN A 398 25.40 2.71 -1.30
N GLU A 399 24.11 3.02 -1.22
CA GLU A 399 23.41 3.27 0.05
C GLU A 399 23.29 1.99 0.89
N PHE A 400 23.04 0.82 0.29
CA PHE A 400 23.12 -0.46 1.00
C PHE A 400 24.51 -0.67 1.62
N LEU A 401 25.58 -0.53 0.83
CA LEU A 401 26.95 -0.69 1.33
C LEU A 401 27.33 0.30 2.43
N LYS A 402 26.77 1.52 2.37
CA LYS A 402 27.02 2.59 3.33
C LYS A 402 26.30 2.37 4.67
N TRP A 403 25.02 1.96 4.63
CA TRP A 403 24.18 1.91 5.83
C TRP A 403 24.04 0.51 6.44
N SER A 404 24.32 -0.56 5.69
CA SER A 404 24.34 -1.93 6.21
C SER A 404 25.76 -2.51 6.24
N ASN A 405 25.90 -3.65 6.90
CA ASN A 405 27.14 -4.46 6.96
C ASN A 405 27.22 -5.51 5.83
N ILE A 406 26.40 -5.40 4.79
CA ILE A 406 26.40 -6.37 3.68
C ILE A 406 27.75 -6.39 2.96
N LYS A 407 28.20 -7.59 2.57
CA LYS A 407 29.42 -7.73 1.77
C LYS A 407 29.17 -7.27 0.32
N PRO A 408 30.14 -6.63 -0.34
CA PRO A 408 30.00 -6.20 -1.73
C PRO A 408 29.71 -7.33 -2.73
N GLU A 409 30.08 -8.57 -2.41
CA GLU A 409 29.81 -9.78 -3.19
C GLU A 409 28.36 -10.27 -3.13
N ASP A 410 27.63 -9.92 -2.06
CA ASP A 410 26.23 -10.35 -1.83
C ASP A 410 25.22 -9.35 -2.41
N ILE A 411 25.69 -8.26 -3.03
CA ILE A 411 24.85 -7.25 -3.70
C ILE A 411 25.18 -7.14 -5.19
N ALA A 412 24.23 -7.56 -6.02
CA ALA A 412 24.32 -7.49 -7.47
C ALA A 412 23.50 -6.30 -8.02
N ALA A 413 24.12 -5.47 -8.85
CA ALA A 413 23.46 -4.41 -9.58
C ALA A 413 23.40 -4.74 -11.06
N PHE A 414 22.20 -4.92 -11.60
CA PHE A 414 21.99 -5.21 -13.01
C PHE A 414 21.44 -3.99 -13.72
N THR A 415 22.23 -3.46 -14.66
CA THR A 415 21.80 -2.43 -15.61
C THR A 415 21.88 -2.99 -17.03
N SER A 416 21.32 -2.27 -18.00
CA SER A 416 21.45 -2.63 -19.42
C SER A 416 22.91 -2.78 -19.87
N ASP A 417 23.80 -2.00 -19.24
CA ASP A 417 25.17 -1.80 -19.68
C ASP A 417 26.18 -2.59 -18.83
N ASN A 418 25.80 -3.00 -17.61
CA ASN A 418 26.64 -3.77 -16.71
C ASN A 418 25.86 -4.98 -16.17
N LYS A 419 26.14 -6.14 -16.77
CA LYS A 419 25.45 -7.43 -16.50
C LYS A 419 26.34 -8.41 -15.73
N GLY A 420 27.45 -7.92 -15.18
CA GLY A 420 28.47 -8.74 -14.53
C GLY A 420 28.22 -8.93 -13.04
N GLN A 421 28.20 -10.22 -12.64
CA GLN A 421 28.17 -10.78 -11.28
C GLN A 421 26.77 -11.01 -10.69
N THR A 422 26.32 -12.26 -10.82
CA THR A 422 25.40 -12.88 -9.85
C THR A 422 26.16 -13.06 -8.53
N PHE A 423 25.52 -12.80 -7.40
CA PHE A 423 26.11 -13.12 -6.09
C PHE A 423 26.36 -14.63 -5.97
N THR A 424 27.43 -15.01 -5.28
CA THR A 424 27.88 -16.41 -5.13
C THR A 424 27.17 -17.14 -3.99
N GLY A 425 26.55 -16.41 -3.06
CA GLY A 425 25.80 -16.96 -1.93
C GLY A 425 24.45 -17.59 -2.28
N SER A 426 23.84 -18.28 -1.31
CA SER A 426 22.49 -18.86 -1.42
C SER A 426 21.38 -17.81 -1.48
N THR A 427 21.64 -16.60 -0.97
CA THR A 427 20.73 -15.45 -0.95
C THR A 427 21.53 -14.14 -1.03
N GLY A 428 20.89 -13.05 -1.45
CA GLY A 428 21.55 -11.78 -1.69
C GLY A 428 20.57 -10.65 -2.00
N ILE A 429 21.12 -9.48 -2.32
CA ILE A 429 20.36 -8.32 -2.77
C ILE A 429 20.57 -8.10 -4.25
N ILE A 430 19.47 -7.99 -5.00
CA ILE A 430 19.50 -7.56 -6.39
C ILE A 430 18.92 -6.17 -6.52
N VAL A 431 19.62 -5.31 -7.25
CA VAL A 431 19.11 -4.00 -7.66
C VAL A 431 19.04 -3.95 -9.18
N THR A 432 17.86 -3.70 -9.75
CA THR A 432 17.67 -3.60 -11.21
C THR A 432 16.58 -2.59 -11.58
N THR A 433 16.31 -2.40 -12.87
CA THR A 433 15.30 -1.47 -13.36
C THR A 433 14.00 -2.17 -13.75
N TYR A 434 12.87 -1.46 -13.67
CA TYR A 434 11.57 -1.96 -14.13
C TYR A 434 11.59 -2.43 -15.59
N SER A 435 12.25 -1.65 -16.46
CA SER A 435 12.37 -1.95 -17.90
C SER A 435 13.04 -3.30 -18.16
N MET A 436 14.08 -3.66 -17.40
CA MET A 436 14.80 -4.93 -17.57
C MET A 436 13.91 -6.13 -17.26
N VAL A 437 13.00 -6.00 -16.30
CA VAL A 437 12.06 -7.07 -15.93
C VAL A 437 10.95 -7.22 -16.97
N THR A 438 10.36 -6.11 -17.42
CA THR A 438 9.17 -6.15 -18.29
C THR A 438 9.44 -6.31 -19.78
N GLN A 439 10.66 -6.04 -20.25
CA GLN A 439 10.94 -6.03 -21.67
C GLN A 439 11.15 -7.46 -22.19
N THR A 440 10.24 -7.92 -23.06
CA THR A 440 10.21 -9.29 -23.60
C THR A 440 10.93 -9.45 -24.95
N ARG A 441 11.18 -8.35 -25.69
CA ARG A 441 11.81 -8.40 -27.03
C ARG A 441 13.33 -8.51 -26.95
N GLU A 442 13.89 -9.35 -27.82
CA GLU A 442 15.34 -9.58 -28.07
C GLU A 442 16.23 -9.38 -26.84
N ARG A 443 16.01 -10.22 -25.82
CA ARG A 443 16.90 -10.25 -24.66
C ARG A 443 18.26 -10.79 -25.11
N SER A 444 19.31 -10.00 -24.85
CA SER A 444 20.68 -10.54 -24.82
C SER A 444 20.70 -11.79 -23.93
N HIS A 445 21.52 -12.79 -24.26
CA HIS A 445 21.62 -14.06 -23.53
C HIS A 445 21.78 -13.88 -22.01
N GLU A 446 22.48 -12.82 -21.59
CA GLU A 446 22.66 -12.44 -20.17
C GLU A 446 21.38 -11.95 -19.48
N ALA A 447 20.54 -11.18 -20.18
CA ALA A 447 19.26 -10.73 -19.64
C ALA A 447 18.26 -11.89 -19.47
N LYS A 448 18.36 -12.92 -20.33
CA LYS A 448 17.57 -14.15 -20.17
C LYS A 448 18.00 -14.93 -18.93
N LYS A 449 19.31 -15.18 -18.78
CA LYS A 449 19.87 -15.84 -17.58
C LYS A 449 19.49 -15.11 -16.28
N MET A 450 19.51 -13.79 -16.29
CA MET A 450 19.08 -12.97 -15.15
C MET A 450 17.60 -13.18 -14.85
N MET A 451 16.74 -13.15 -15.86
CA MET A 451 15.30 -13.36 -15.66
C MET A 451 15.01 -14.77 -15.17
N ASP A 452 15.69 -15.78 -15.70
CA ASP A 452 15.63 -17.13 -15.16
C ASP A 452 16.07 -17.13 -13.68
N PHE A 453 17.19 -16.48 -13.34
CA PHE A 453 17.67 -16.36 -11.96
C PHE A 453 16.66 -15.68 -11.01
N LEU A 454 15.93 -14.66 -11.48
CA LEU A 454 14.90 -13.95 -10.73
C LEU A 454 13.62 -14.78 -10.53
N GLN A 455 13.22 -15.55 -11.54
CA GLN A 455 11.97 -16.32 -11.56
C GLN A 455 12.07 -17.67 -10.84
N HIS A 456 13.25 -18.29 -10.82
CA HIS A 456 13.45 -19.62 -10.22
C HIS A 456 13.52 -19.60 -8.68
N ARG A 457 13.47 -18.43 -8.04
CA ARG A 457 13.54 -18.30 -6.58
C ARG A 457 12.43 -17.42 -6.04
N GLU A 458 12.14 -17.60 -4.75
CA GLU A 458 11.32 -16.66 -4.00
C GLU A 458 12.19 -15.57 -3.39
N TRP A 459 11.63 -14.37 -3.33
CA TRP A 459 12.25 -13.24 -2.64
C TRP A 459 11.42 -12.90 -1.39
N GLY A 460 12.10 -12.63 -0.28
CA GLY A 460 11.40 -12.25 0.95
C GLY A 460 10.82 -10.83 0.88
N LEU A 461 11.50 -9.92 0.17
CA LEU A 461 11.08 -8.52 0.05
C LEU A 461 11.33 -7.96 -1.36
N MET A 462 10.31 -7.34 -1.94
CA MET A 462 10.40 -6.51 -3.13
C MET A 462 10.31 -5.03 -2.75
N LEU A 463 11.36 -4.27 -3.03
CA LEU A 463 11.37 -2.81 -2.88
C LEU A 463 11.08 -2.15 -4.24
N LEU A 464 10.03 -1.34 -4.29
CA LEU A 464 9.59 -0.63 -5.50
C LEU A 464 9.86 0.86 -5.31
N ASP A 465 10.83 1.41 -6.03
CA ASP A 465 11.18 2.83 -5.96
C ASP A 465 10.37 3.67 -6.96
N GLU A 466 10.05 4.90 -6.56
CA GLU A 466 9.23 5.89 -7.28
C GLU A 466 7.97 5.31 -7.94
N VAL A 467 7.15 4.64 -7.12
CA VAL A 467 5.96 3.88 -7.58
C VAL A 467 4.97 4.73 -8.39
N HIS A 468 4.95 6.05 -8.18
CA HIS A 468 4.08 6.97 -8.92
C HIS A 468 4.47 7.16 -10.39
N VAL A 469 5.72 6.89 -10.77
CA VAL A 469 6.20 7.11 -12.16
C VAL A 469 5.82 5.92 -13.05
N VAL A 470 5.59 4.75 -12.45
CA VAL A 470 5.48 3.49 -13.19
C VAL A 470 4.01 3.17 -13.49
N PRO A 471 3.65 2.93 -14.77
CA PRO A 471 2.31 2.49 -15.16
C PRO A 471 1.86 1.19 -14.48
N ALA A 472 0.54 1.06 -14.25
CA ALA A 472 -0.04 -0.10 -13.56
C ALA A 472 0.20 -1.44 -14.28
N ASN A 473 0.25 -1.45 -15.62
CA ASN A 473 0.51 -2.66 -16.41
C ASN A 473 1.95 -3.20 -16.22
N ILE A 474 2.93 -2.32 -16.00
CA ILE A 474 4.31 -2.71 -15.69
C ILE A 474 4.34 -3.37 -14.31
N PHE A 475 3.64 -2.81 -13.32
CA PHE A 475 3.53 -3.43 -11.99
C PHE A 475 2.89 -4.81 -12.03
N ARG A 476 1.79 -4.99 -12.77
CA ARG A 476 1.16 -6.30 -12.96
C ARG A 476 2.16 -7.31 -13.51
N LYS A 477 2.88 -6.96 -14.58
CA LYS A 477 3.89 -7.82 -15.21
C LYS A 477 5.05 -8.17 -14.26
N VAL A 478 5.53 -7.22 -13.48
CA VAL A 478 6.62 -7.44 -12.51
C VAL A 478 6.15 -8.38 -11.40
N THR A 479 4.98 -8.11 -10.83
CA THR A 479 4.42 -8.85 -9.69
C THR A 479 4.04 -10.28 -10.10
N SER A 480 3.55 -10.48 -11.33
CA SER A 480 3.26 -11.81 -11.86
C SER A 480 4.52 -12.59 -12.27
N SER A 481 5.58 -11.89 -12.67
CA SER A 481 6.83 -12.52 -13.09
C SER A 481 7.71 -12.94 -11.91
N ILE A 482 7.73 -12.20 -10.82
CA ILE A 482 8.67 -12.42 -9.70
C ILE A 482 7.89 -12.79 -8.46
N LYS A 483 8.13 -14.01 -7.94
CA LYS A 483 7.51 -14.50 -6.71
C LYS A 483 8.15 -13.82 -5.50
N THR A 484 7.37 -13.00 -4.80
CA THR A 484 7.85 -12.28 -3.61
C THR A 484 6.84 -12.34 -2.49
N HIS A 485 7.32 -12.56 -1.26
CA HIS A 485 6.46 -12.69 -0.08
C HIS A 485 5.91 -11.36 0.43
N SER A 486 6.74 -10.30 0.42
CA SER A 486 6.33 -8.97 0.84
C SER A 486 6.74 -7.92 -0.19
N LYS A 487 5.86 -6.95 -0.46
CA LYS A 487 6.07 -5.86 -1.42
C LYS A 487 6.01 -4.51 -0.71
N LEU A 488 7.05 -3.69 -0.86
CA LEU A 488 7.11 -2.36 -0.29
C LEU A 488 7.29 -1.31 -1.38
N GLY A 489 6.27 -0.46 -1.54
CA GLY A 489 6.32 0.71 -2.41
C GLY A 489 6.86 1.95 -1.71
N LEU A 490 7.86 2.61 -2.29
CA LEU A 490 8.41 3.87 -1.81
C LEU A 490 8.12 4.99 -2.83
N THR A 491 7.45 6.05 -2.40
CA THR A 491 7.12 7.17 -3.29
C THR A 491 7.15 8.52 -2.56
N ALA A 492 7.44 9.60 -3.27
CA ALA A 492 7.30 10.96 -2.72
C ALA A 492 5.90 11.56 -2.90
N THR A 493 5.23 11.21 -3.99
CA THR A 493 3.92 11.71 -4.36
C THR A 493 2.98 10.53 -4.61
N LEU A 494 1.70 10.72 -4.28
CA LEU A 494 0.64 9.77 -4.61
C LEU A 494 -0.21 10.23 -5.80
N LEU A 495 0.02 11.44 -6.32
CA LEU A 495 -0.69 11.94 -7.49
C LEU A 495 -0.03 11.33 -8.73
N ARG A 496 -0.80 10.50 -9.44
CA ARG A 496 -0.45 10.04 -10.79
C ARG A 496 -1.25 10.83 -11.81
N GLU A 497 -0.67 11.03 -12.98
CA GLU A 497 -1.31 11.74 -14.10
C GLU A 497 -2.39 10.90 -14.80
N ASP A 498 -2.41 9.59 -14.58
CA ASP A 498 -3.33 8.64 -15.21
C ASP A 498 -4.49 8.21 -14.31
N ASP A 499 -4.68 8.82 -13.13
CA ASP A 499 -5.73 8.54 -12.12
C ASP A 499 -5.89 7.07 -11.67
N LYS A 500 -5.03 6.14 -12.13
CA LYS A 500 -5.06 4.70 -11.79
C LYS A 500 -4.33 4.37 -10.48
N ILE A 501 -4.53 5.20 -9.45
CA ILE A 501 -3.91 5.01 -8.12
C ILE A 501 -4.59 3.86 -7.35
N SER A 502 -5.89 3.65 -7.58
CA SER A 502 -6.68 2.54 -7.01
C SER A 502 -6.05 1.18 -7.31
N ASP A 503 -5.55 1.00 -8.53
CA ASP A 503 -4.94 -0.23 -9.00
C ASP A 503 -3.63 -0.52 -8.24
N LEU A 504 -2.92 0.52 -7.82
CA LEU A 504 -1.67 0.39 -7.07
C LEU A 504 -1.90 -0.18 -5.67
N ASN A 505 -2.97 0.27 -5.00
CA ASN A 505 -3.37 -0.24 -3.68
C ASN A 505 -3.73 -1.73 -3.76
N PHE A 506 -4.25 -2.18 -4.89
CA PHE A 506 -4.57 -3.58 -5.12
C PHE A 506 -3.33 -4.43 -5.41
N LEU A 507 -2.40 -3.93 -6.24
CA LEU A 507 -1.22 -4.70 -6.66
C LEU A 507 -0.16 -4.84 -5.58
N ILE A 508 0.05 -3.79 -4.78
CA ILE A 508 1.11 -3.74 -3.76
C ILE A 508 0.55 -3.93 -2.37
N GLY A 509 -0.64 -3.40 -2.08
CA GLY A 509 -1.24 -3.41 -0.75
C GLY A 509 -1.61 -2.01 -0.24
N PRO A 510 -2.17 -1.92 0.98
CA PRO A 510 -2.66 -0.66 1.53
C PRO A 510 -1.54 0.37 1.73
N LYS A 511 -1.94 1.65 1.79
CA LYS A 511 -1.04 2.75 2.15
C LYS A 511 -0.82 2.78 3.67
N PHE A 512 0.45 2.85 4.10
CA PHE A 512 0.78 2.88 5.54
C PHE A 512 0.96 4.30 6.10
N ASP A 513 1.55 5.23 5.34
CA ASP A 513 1.78 6.58 5.85
C ASP A 513 1.89 7.66 4.77
N ARG A 514 1.52 8.88 5.16
CA ARG A 514 1.83 10.13 4.47
C ARG A 514 2.48 11.06 5.49
N CYS A 515 3.81 11.11 5.49
CA CYS A 515 4.52 12.06 6.35
C CYS A 515 4.13 13.50 5.98
N SER A 516 3.46 14.21 6.89
CA SER A 516 3.46 15.67 6.88
C SER A 516 4.76 16.12 7.52
N THR A 517 5.71 16.61 6.73
CA THR A 517 6.80 17.42 7.25
C THR A 517 6.17 18.69 7.82
N SER A 518 6.15 18.79 9.14
CA SER A 518 5.88 20.02 9.88
C SER A 518 6.91 21.08 9.55
#